data_AF-A0A348ZKR7-F1
#
_entry.id   AF-A0A348ZKR7-F1
#
_cell.length_a   1.000
_cell.length_b   1.000
_cell.length_c   1.000
_cell.angle_alpha   90.00
_cell.angle_beta   90.00
_cell.angle_gamma   90.00
#
_symmetry.space_group_name_H-M   'P 1'
#
loop_
_entity.id
_entity.type
_entity.pdbx_description
1 polymer ?
#
loop_
_entity_poly.entity_id
_entity_poly.type
_entity_poly.pdbx_seq_one_letter_code
_entity_poly.pdbx_strand_id
1 'polypeptide(L)' 'MANLTEDQKIKIGLILNKVNTVLFVAFFIVVCVVGVLPMPIFLTLVGAIFVAFAVCTIISNKFLKNYKPDKKK' A
#
# COMPACT_ATOMS: atom_id res chain seq x y z
N MET A 1 -22.28 -5.68 -13.09
CA MET A 1 -21.01 -5.18 -12.52
C MET A 1 -21.36 -4.08 -11.54
N ALA A 2 -21.15 -4.28 -10.23
CA ALA A 2 -21.44 -3.24 -9.25
C ALA A 2 -20.49 -2.05 -9.49
N ASN A 3 -21.02 -0.96 -10.04
CA ASN A 3 -20.26 0.27 -10.22
C ASN A 3 -19.99 0.84 -8.82
N LEU A 4 -18.73 0.76 -8.39
CA LEU A 4 -18.29 1.40 -7.16
C LEU A 4 -18.53 2.91 -7.28
N THR A 5 -19.23 3.50 -6.31
CA THR A 5 -19.48 4.96 -6.32
C THR A 5 -18.16 5.71 -6.13
N GLU A 6 -18.09 6.96 -6.60
CA GLU A 6 -16.90 7.82 -6.45
C GLU A 6 -16.45 7.92 -4.98
N ASP A 7 -17.39 8.07 -4.04
CA ASP A 7 -17.10 8.10 -2.60
C ASP A 7 -16.47 6.80 -2.08
N GLN A 8 -16.93 5.64 -2.58
CA GLN A 8 -16.35 4.35 -2.21
C GLN A 8 -14.92 4.22 -2.76
N LYS A 9 -14.67 4.68 -4.00
CA LYS A 9 -13.32 4.68 -4.59
C LYS A 9 -12.36 5.54 -3.78
N ILE A 10 -12.80 6.74 -3.36
CA ILE A 10 -12.01 7.65 -2.54
C ILE A 10 -11.68 7.03 -1.18
N LYS A 11 -12.68 6.46 -0.48
CA LYS A 11 -12.46 5.78 0.81
C LYS A 11 -11.45 4.64 0.68
N ILE A 12 -11.60 3.80 -0.34
CA ILE A 12 -10.66 2.71 -0.64
C ILE A 12 -9.26 3.29 -0.92
N GLY A 13 -9.14 4.31 -1.76
CA GLY A 13 -7.87 4.96 -2.07
C GLY A 13 -7.15 5.50 -0.82
N LEU A 14 -7.88 6.16 0.09
CA LEU A 14 -7.34 6.66 1.36
C LEU A 14 -6.89 5.53 2.30
N ILE A 15 -7.69 4.47 2.44
CA ILE A 15 -7.32 3.29 3.23
C ILE A 15 -6.06 2.64 2.65
N LEU A 16 -6.02 2.42 1.34
CA LEU A 16 -4.86 1.85 0.67
C LEU A 16 -3.61 2.73 0.85
N ASN A 17 -3.73 4.05 0.85
CA ASN A 17 -2.58 4.93 1.12
C ASN A 17 -2.05 4.76 2.55
N LYS A 18 -2.95 4.63 3.54
CA LYS A 18 -2.57 4.34 4.93
C LYS A 18 -1.90 2.96 5.05
N VAL A 19 -2.46 1.95 4.40
CA VAL A 19 -1.87 0.60 4.32
C VAL A 19 -0.51 0.65 3.63
N ASN A 20 -0.34 1.46 2.59
CA ASN A 20 0.94 1.65 1.90
C ASN A 20 2.02 2.16 2.85
N THR A 21 1.67 3.12 3.72
CA THR A 21 2.57 3.63 4.76
C THR A 21 2.98 2.53 5.75
N VAL A 22 2.03 1.68 6.17
CA VAL A 22 2.31 0.54 7.05
C VAL A 22 3.20 -0.49 6.36
N LEU A 23 2.94 -0.81 5.09
CA LEU A 23 3.76 -1.71 4.28
C LEU A 23 5.19 -1.20 4.11
N PHE A 24 5.35 0.12 3.94
CA PHE A 24 6.67 0.76 3.87
C PHE A 24 7.44 0.60 5.18
N VAL A 25 6.80 0.84 6.32
CA VAL A 25 7.44 0.63 7.64
C VAL A 25 7.76 -0.86 7.85
N ALA A 26 6.85 -1.76 7.49
CA ALA A 26 7.08 -3.21 7.57
C ALA A 26 8.27 -3.66 6.71
N PHE A 27 8.42 -3.09 5.50
CA PHE A 27 9.58 -3.31 4.65
C PHE A 27 10.88 -2.94 5.36
N PHE A 28 10.95 -1.77 6.01
CA PHE A 28 12.13 -1.36 6.77
C PHE A 28 12.44 -2.32 7.91
N ILE A 29 11.43 -2.76 8.65
CA ILE A 29 11.61 -3.74 9.74
C ILE A 29 12.20 -5.04 9.19
N VAL A 30 11.68 -5.55 8.07
CA VAL A 30 12.19 -6.76 7.43
C VAL A 30 13.63 -6.58 6.97
N VAL A 31 13.98 -5.44 6.35
CA VAL A 31 15.35 -5.13 5.95
C VAL A 31 16.29 -5.05 7.16
N CYS A 32 15.83 -4.54 8.30
CA CYS A 32 16.63 -4.48 9.54
C CYS A 32 16.92 -5.87 10.15
N VAL A 33 16.11 -6.89 9.86
CA VAL A 33 16.38 -8.29 10.27
C VAL A 33 17.09 -9.11 9.18
N VAL A 34 17.68 -8.43 8.17
CA VAL A 34 18.51 -9.12 7.17
C VAL A 34 19.69 -9.81 7.87
N GLY A 35 19.88 -11.09 7.57
CA GLY A 35 20.91 -11.93 8.22
C GLY A 35 20.45 -12.71 9.45
N VAL A 36 19.27 -12.42 10.02
CA VAL A 36 18.65 -13.26 11.06
C VAL A 36 17.82 -14.37 10.43
N LEU A 37 17.17 -14.07 9.30
CA LEU A 37 16.31 -15.02 8.57
C LEU A 37 17.10 -15.75 7.48
N PRO A 38 16.75 -17.00 7.16
CA PRO A 38 17.28 -17.70 5.99
C PRO A 38 17.04 -16.86 4.73
N MET A 39 18.08 -16.71 3.90
CA MET A 39 18.03 -15.95 2.65
C MET A 39 16.76 -16.19 1.79
N PRO A 40 16.32 -17.45 1.53
CA PRO A 40 15.14 -17.68 0.69
C PRO A 40 13.83 -17.15 1.32
N ILE A 41 13.71 -17.20 2.65
CA ILE A 41 12.55 -16.68 3.37
C ILE A 41 12.57 -15.15 3.35
N PHE A 42 13.74 -14.56 3.60
CA PHE A 42 13.94 -13.11 3.52
C PHE A 42 13.56 -12.57 2.13
N LEU A 43 14.06 -13.19 1.05
CA LEU A 43 13.77 -12.76 -0.32
C LEU A 43 12.27 -12.88 -0.65
N THR A 44 11.62 -13.95 -0.19
CA THR A 44 10.19 -14.16 -0.40
C THR A 44 9.35 -13.10 0.31
N LEU A 45 9.69 -12.77 1.56
CA LEU A 45 9.01 -11.72 2.33
C LEU A 45 9.19 -10.34 1.70
N VAL A 46 10.42 -9.99 1.34
CA VAL A 46 10.75 -8.73 0.67
C VAL A 46 10.00 -8.61 -0.65
N GLY A 47 10.00 -9.68 -1.47
CA GLY A 47 9.27 -9.72 -2.73
C GLY A 47 7.76 -9.57 -2.55
N ALA A 48 7.17 -10.28 -1.58
CA ALA A 48 5.74 -10.18 -1.28
C ALA A 48 5.34 -8.77 -0.83
N ILE A 49 6.12 -8.14 0.05
CA ILE A 49 5.87 -6.78 0.52
C ILE A 49 6.01 -5.79 -0.64
N PHE A 50 7.03 -5.95 -1.49
CA PHE A 50 7.24 -5.07 -2.63
C PHE A 50 6.08 -5.13 -3.63
N VAL A 51 5.61 -6.34 -3.97
CA VAL A 51 4.46 -6.53 -4.86
C VAL A 51 3.19 -5.93 -4.24
N ALA A 52 2.94 -6.19 -2.96
CA ALA A 52 1.78 -5.63 -2.25
C ALA A 52 1.81 -4.09 -2.23
N PHE A 53 2.98 -3.50 -1.97
CA PHE A 53 3.19 -2.05 -1.97
C PHE A 53 2.96 -1.45 -3.37
N ALA A 54 3.48 -2.07 -4.42
CA ALA A 54 3.29 -1.61 -5.79
C ALA A 54 1.81 -1.61 -6.20
N VAL A 55 1.09 -2.71 -5.92
CA VAL A 55 -0.34 -2.82 -6.20
C VAL A 55 -1.13 -1.78 -5.39
N CYS A 56 -0.83 -1.62 -4.10
CA CYS A 56 -1.50 -0.63 -3.26
C CYS A 56 -1.28 0.80 -3.77
N THR A 57 -0.05 1.11 -4.18
CA THR A 57 0.32 2.42 -4.74
C THR A 57 -0.41 2.69 -6.04
N ILE A 58 -0.46 1.74 -6.98
CA ILE A 58 -1.15 1.91 -8.27
C ILE A 58 -2.64 2.14 -8.07
N ILE A 59 -3.27 1.31 -7.22
CA ILE A 59 -4.71 1.39 -6.95
C ILE A 59 -5.05 2.70 -6.23
N SER A 60 -4.29 3.05 -5.19
CA SER A 60 -4.48 4.31 -4.46
C SER A 60 -4.29 5.52 -5.38
N ASN A 61 -3.24 5.54 -6.19
CA ASN A 61 -3.01 6.60 -7.17
C ASN A 61 -4.14 6.71 -8.20
N LYS A 62 -4.66 5.57 -8.69
CA LYS A 62 -5.77 5.56 -9.65
C LYS A 62 -7.07 6.09 -9.02
N PHE A 63 -7.37 5.72 -7.78
CA PHE A 63 -8.59 6.15 -7.10
C PHE A 63 -8.51 7.56 -6.51
N LEU A 64 -7.32 8.05 -6.18
CA LEU A 64 -7.10 9.40 -5.64
C LEU A 64 -6.66 10.43 -6.69
N LYS A 65 -6.45 10.03 -7.96
CA LYS A 65 -5.93 10.92 -9.02
C LYS A 65 -6.71 12.24 -9.17
N ASN A 66 -8.03 12.19 -9.01
CA ASN A 66 -8.92 13.35 -9.11
C ASN A 66 -9.49 13.78 -7.76
N TYR A 67 -9.09 13.11 -6.66
CA TYR A 67 -9.54 13.46 -5.33
C TYR A 67 -8.92 14.78 -4.91
N LYS A 68 -9.75 15.83 -4.81
CA LYS A 68 -9.37 17.05 -4.11
C LYS A 68 -9.75 16.85 -2.65
N PRO A 69 -8.78 16.88 -1.70
CA PRO A 69 -9.13 16.83 -0.28
C PRO A 69 -10.08 17.98 0.01
N ASP A 70 -11.27 17.65 0.52
CA ASP A 70 -12.27 18.65 0.89
C ASP A 70 -11.64 19.53 1.97
N LYS A 71 -11.41 20.80 1.64
CA LYS A 71 -10.82 21.79 2.56
C LYS A 71 -11.88 22.24 3.56
N LYS A 72 -12.52 21.32 4.26
CA LYS A 72 -13.30 21.64 5.46
C LYS A 72 -12.48 21.20 6.66
N LYS A 73 -11.76 22.19 7.17
CA LYS A 73 -11.24 22.26 8.54
C LYS A 73 -12.31 21.88 9.54
#